data_AF-A0AAE9LTP0-F1
#
_entry.id   AF-A0AAE9LTP0-F1
#
_cell.length_a   1.000
_cell.length_b   1.000
_cell.length_c   1.000
_cell.angle_alpha   90.00
_cell.angle_beta   90.00
_cell.angle_gamma   90.00
#
_symmetry.space_group_name_H-M   'P 1'
#
loop_
_entity.id
_entity.type
_entity.pdbx_description
1 polymer ?
#
loop_
_entity_poly.entity_id
_entity_poly.type
_entity_poly.pdbx_seq_one_letter_code
_entity_poly.pdbx_strand_id
1 'polypeptide(L)'
;MDFTGQVFGYKNLRVIDGSIVPGNLGVNPSLTITALSEFAMSQIPVFSEEKASQIKRIQFSQPLAGQVSELDGTGDLAIALTQV
;
A
#
# COMPACT_ATOMS: atom_id res chain seq x y z
N MET A 1 12.10 0.79 10.76
CA MET A 1 10.95 1.71 10.94
C MET A 1 9.85 0.92 11.62
N ASP A 2 8.92 1.56 12.32
CA ASP A 2 7.72 0.86 12.82
C ASP A 2 6.66 0.67 11.71
N PHE A 3 5.52 0.06 12.04
CA PHE A 3 4.42 -0.20 11.10
C PHE A 3 3.76 1.05 10.51
N THR A 4 4.06 2.23 11.06
CA THR A 4 3.55 3.52 10.58
C THR A 4 4.60 4.28 9.73
N GLY A 5 5.73 3.64 9.44
CA GLY A 5 6.84 4.21 8.67
C GLY A 5 7.74 5.14 9.50
N GLN A 6 7.56 5.25 10.81
CA GLN A 6 8.43 6.09 11.65
C GLN A 6 9.82 5.47 11.78
N VAL A 7 10.85 6.28 11.52
CA VAL A 7 12.24 5.85 11.63
C VAL A 7 12.63 5.76 13.11
N PHE A 8 13.14 4.60 13.52
CA PHE A 8 13.57 4.37 14.90
C PHE A 8 14.67 5.36 15.29
N GLY A 9 14.54 5.99 16.47
CA GLY A 9 15.49 6.99 16.94
C GLY A 9 15.28 8.41 16.38
N TYR A 10 14.35 8.62 15.42
CA TYR A 10 14.08 9.92 14.83
C TYR A 10 12.62 10.36 15.05
N LYS A 11 12.45 11.42 15.85
CA LYS A 11 11.15 12.06 16.04
C LYS A 11 10.79 12.84 14.78
N ASN A 12 9.51 12.77 14.37
CA ASN A 12 8.95 13.48 13.21
C ASN A 12 9.55 13.09 11.84
N LEU A 13 10.26 11.95 11.75
CA LEU A 13 10.75 11.42 10.49
C LEU A 13 10.04 10.10 10.15
N ARG A 14 9.42 10.07 8.97
CA ARG A 14 8.76 8.90 8.40
C ARG A 14 9.24 8.69 6.97
N VAL A 15 9.37 7.43 6.55
CA VAL A 15 9.63 7.04 5.17
C VAL A 15 8.50 6.12 4.74
N ILE A 16 7.82 6.49 3.66
CA ILE A 16 6.62 5.81 3.16
C ILE A 16 6.67 5.83 1.63
N ASP A 17 7.53 4.99 1.09
CA ASP A 17 7.80 4.86 -0.34
C ASP A 17 8.11 3.38 -0.67
N GLY A 18 8.67 3.09 -1.84
CA GLY A 18 9.04 1.73 -2.22
C GLY A 18 10.05 1.03 -1.29
N SER A 19 10.83 1.77 -0.49
CA SER A 19 11.84 1.20 0.42
C SER A 19 11.23 0.43 1.59
N ILE A 20 9.94 0.65 1.89
CA ILE A 20 9.23 -0.09 2.96
C ILE A 20 8.89 -1.52 2.54
N VAL A 21 8.96 -1.83 1.24
CA VAL A 21 8.68 -3.16 0.69
C VAL A 21 10.00 -3.97 0.73
N PRO A 22 10.10 -5.04 1.55
CA PRO A 22 11.37 -5.73 1.82
C PRO A 22 11.89 -6.59 0.66
N GLY A 23 11.17 -6.66 -0.46
CA GLY A 23 11.52 -7.47 -1.61
C GLY A 23 10.75 -7.09 -2.86
N ASN A 24 11.15 -7.66 -4.00
CA ASN A 24 10.46 -7.44 -5.27
C ASN A 24 9.11 -8.19 -5.27
N LEU A 25 8.03 -7.50 -5.65
CA LEU A 25 6.68 -8.08 -5.76
C LEU A 25 6.41 -8.75 -7.12
N GLY A 26 7.37 -8.72 -8.05
CA GLY A 26 7.28 -9.35 -9.37
C GLY A 26 6.39 -8.62 -10.39
N VAL A 27 5.63 -7.62 -9.95
CA VAL A 27 4.73 -6.76 -10.75
C VAL A 27 4.87 -5.30 -10.36
N ASN A 28 4.15 -4.38 -11.02
CA ASN A 28 4.16 -2.95 -10.69
C ASN A 28 3.71 -2.72 -9.23
N PRO A 29 4.59 -2.22 -8.33
CA PRO A 29 4.28 -2.08 -6.91
C PRO A 29 3.45 -0.84 -6.58
N SER A 30 3.03 -0.04 -7.57
CA SER A 30 2.41 1.27 -7.34
C SER A 30 1.19 1.21 -6.41
N LEU A 31 0.30 0.23 -6.61
CA LEU A 31 -0.90 0.09 -5.76
C LEU A 31 -0.56 -0.42 -4.35
N THR A 32 0.45 -1.28 -4.22
CA THR A 32 0.94 -1.72 -2.90
C THR A 32 1.54 -0.57 -2.12
N ILE A 33 2.38 0.26 -2.77
CA ILE A 33 2.95 1.46 -2.16
C ILE A 33 1.84 2.44 -1.76
N THR A 34 0.83 2.62 -2.62
CA THR A 34 -0.32 3.48 -2.35
C THR A 34 -1.10 2.99 -1.12
N ALA A 35 -1.43 1.69 -1.07
CA ALA A 35 -2.18 1.11 0.03
C ALA A 35 -1.42 1.19 1.36
N LEU A 36 -0.12 0.91 1.37
CA LEU A 36 0.72 1.03 2.56
C LEU A 36 0.84 2.49 3.02
N SER A 37 0.89 3.43 2.07
CA SER A 37 0.92 4.86 2.38
C SER A 37 -0.37 5.34 3.02
N GLU A 38 -1.53 4.97 2.45
CA GLU A 38 -2.84 5.29 3.02
C GLU A 38 -3.00 4.66 4.41
N PHE A 39 -2.60 3.41 4.58
CA PHE A 39 -2.65 2.71 5.86
C PHE A 39 -1.81 3.43 6.93
N ALA A 40 -0.53 3.72 6.65
CA ALA A 40 0.35 4.38 7.61
C ALA A 40 -0.16 5.79 8.00
N MET A 41 -0.66 6.55 7.02
CA MET A 41 -1.24 7.88 7.27
C MET A 41 -2.54 7.83 8.06
N SER A 42 -3.35 6.77 7.92
CA SER A 42 -4.59 6.60 8.71
C SER A 42 -4.36 6.47 10.22
N GLN A 43 -3.15 6.12 10.64
CA GLN A 43 -2.76 5.98 12.04
C GLN A 43 -2.31 7.30 12.68
N ILE A 44 -2.23 8.38 11.89
CA ILE A 44 -1.72 9.68 12.32
C ILE A 44 -2.89 10.66 12.41
N PRO A 45 -2.99 11.47 13.48
CA PRO A 45 -3.99 12.52 13.57
C PRO A 45 -3.88 13.51 12.41
N VAL A 46 -5.04 13.96 11.92
CA VAL A 46 -5.11 15.02 10.93
C VAL A 46 -4.60 16.32 11.56
N PHE A 47 -3.59 16.94 10.94
CA PHE A 47 -3.01 18.18 11.45
C PHE A 47 -3.99 19.37 11.36
N SER A 48 -4.80 19.42 10.30
CA SER A 48 -5.80 20.47 10.08
C SER A 48 -7.00 19.90 9.32
N GLU A 49 -8.12 19.77 10.01
CA GLU A 49 -9.39 19.27 9.43
C GLU A 49 -9.89 20.18 8.31
N GLU A 50 -9.75 21.50 8.48
CA GLU A 50 -10.12 22.49 7.46
C GLU A 50 -9.37 22.23 6.15
N LYS A 51 -8.04 22.09 6.20
CA LYS A 51 -7.23 21.79 5.02
C LYS A 51 -7.56 20.42 4.44
N ALA A 52 -7.74 19.41 5.29
CA ALA A 52 -8.08 18.06 4.85
C ALA A 52 -9.41 18.00 4.10
N SER A 53 -10.42 18.75 4.55
CA SER A 53 -11.75 18.81 3.92
C SER A 53 -11.72 19.37 2.48
N GLN A 54 -10.69 20.14 2.13
CA GLN A 54 -10.52 20.73 0.80
C GLN A 54 -9.78 19.80 -0.16
N ILE A 55 -9.17 18.70 0.33
CA ILE A 55 -8.43 17.75 -0.50
C ILE A 55 -9.42 16.88 -1.28
N LYS A 56 -9.37 16.96 -2.61
CA LYS A 56 -10.15 16.07 -3.47
C LYS A 56 -9.53 14.67 -3.44
N ARG A 57 -10.30 13.68 -2.96
CA ARG A 57 -9.86 12.26 -2.96
C ARG A 57 -9.59 11.81 -4.40
N ILE A 58 -8.47 11.10 -4.58
CA ILE A 58 -8.18 10.42 -5.85
C ILE A 58 -9.16 9.26 -5.98
N GLN A 59 -9.97 9.29 -7.03
CA GLN A 59 -10.84 8.17 -7.40
C GLN A 59 -10.24 7.46 -8.59
N PHE A 60 -9.92 6.18 -8.43
CA PHE A 60 -9.52 5.33 -9.54
C PHE A 60 -10.75 5.00 -10.38
N SER A 61 -10.58 4.97 -11.71
CA SER A 61 -11.60 4.44 -12.61
C SER A 61 -11.81 2.95 -12.34
N GLN A 62 -12.92 2.40 -12.82
CA GLN A 62 -13.01 0.95 -12.89
C GLN A 62 -11.85 0.39 -13.74
N PRO A 63 -11.30 -0.78 -13.38
CA PRO A 63 -10.32 -1.44 -14.21
C PRO A 63 -10.87 -1.68 -15.61
N LEU A 64 -10.02 -1.53 -16.63
CA LEU A 64 -10.43 -1.87 -18.00
C LEU A 64 -10.60 -3.39 -18.11
N ALA A 65 -11.54 -3.82 -18.96
CA ALA A 65 -11.75 -5.23 -19.26
C ALA A 65 -10.43 -5.88 -19.73
N GLY A 66 -10.06 -7.00 -19.10
CA GLY A 66 -8.82 -7.73 -19.39
C GLY A 66 -7.52 -7.11 -18.82
N GLN A 67 -7.60 -6.05 -18.02
CA GLN A 67 -6.43 -5.44 -17.35
C GLN A 67 -6.32 -5.79 -15.85
N VAL A 68 -7.24 -6.61 -15.34
CA VAL A 68 -7.11 -7.27 -14.04
C VAL A 68 -6.76 -8.72 -14.28
N SER A 69 -5.94 -9.30 -13.39
CA SER A 69 -5.67 -10.73 -13.41
C SER A 69 -7.01 -11.49 -13.36
N GLU A 70 -7.17 -12.49 -14.23
CA GLU A 70 -8.30 -13.44 -14.24
C GLU A 70 -8.35 -14.27 -12.94
N LEU A 71 -7.29 -14.22 -12.11
CA LEU A 71 -7.26 -14.83 -10.79
C LEU A 71 -8.11 -14.00 -9.82
N ASP A 72 -9.38 -14.35 -9.73
CA ASP A 72 -10.38 -13.84 -8.77
C ASP A 72 -10.48 -14.68 -7.49
N GLY A 73 -9.75 -15.80 -7.42
CA GLY A 73 -9.75 -16.75 -6.30
C GLY A 73 -8.65 -16.53 -5.27
N THR A 74 -8.93 -16.87 -4.01
CA THR A 74 -7.88 -17.13 -3.02
C THR A 74 -7.29 -18.52 -3.28
N GLY A 75 -5.96 -18.63 -3.28
CA GLY A 75 -5.24 -19.88 -3.50
C GLY A 75 -4.17 -20.08 -2.43
N ASP A 76 -4.02 -21.33 -1.97
CA ASP A 76 -2.94 -21.74 -1.08
C ASP A 76 -1.70 -22.09 -1.93
N LEU A 77 -0.77 -21.14 -2.02
CA LEU A 77 0.51 -21.30 -2.73
C LEU A 77 1.34 -22.46 -2.19
N ALA A 78 1.19 -22.85 -0.92
CA ALA A 78 1.92 -23.97 -0.35
C ALA A 78 1.48 -25.31 -0.95
N ILE A 79 0.17 -25.47 -1.21
CA ILE A 79 -0.39 -26.68 -1.83
C ILE A 79 0.05 -26.81 -3.30
N ALA A 80 0.11 -25.69 -4.03
CA ALA A 80 0.48 -25.68 -5.45
C ALA A 80 1.96 -26.06 -5.70
N LEU A 81 2.85 -25.81 -4.73
CA LEU A 81 4.28 -26.12 -4.85
C LEU A 81 4.63 -27.56 -4.45
N THR A 82 3.73 -28.30 -3.81
CA THR A 82 3.93 -29.69 -3.39
C THR A 82 3.52 -30.76 -4.43
N GLN A 83 3.09 -30.36 -5.62
CA GLN A 83 2.68 -31.29 -6.70
C GLN A 83 3.73 -31.46 -7.82
N VAL A 84 5.02 -31.20 -7.53
CA VAL A 84 6.14 -31.50 -8.45
C VAL A 84 7.07 -32.52 -7.83
#